data_AF-A0A6N9V0D9-F1
#
_entry.id   AF-A0A6N9V0D9-F1
#
_cell.length_a   1.000
_cell.length_b   1.000
_cell.length_c   1.000
_cell.angle_alpha   90.00
_cell.angle_beta   90.00
_cell.angle_gamma   90.00
#
_symmetry.space_group_name_H-M   'P 1'
#
loop_
_entity.id
_entity.type
_entity.pdbx_description
1 polymer ?
#
loop_
_entity_poly.entity_id
_entity_poly.type
_entity_poly.pdbx_seq_one_letter_code
_entity_poly.pdbx_strand_id
1 'polypeptide(L)'
;MRLLAPLIGRRARLRWLHLIIGGALLMPYFLVGTVLVSMLGGGEELFSSPPAQFAAFACALPMVAVSGFFPLVRPLSVAAARALCGVPPALLAEGPARTRQARVRAAAWFTVHLALGGIISGITLALTPFAVAVAGLPFSAALRDSWRAAGPETLLEPWALALA
;
A
#
# COMPACT_ATOMS: atom_id res chain seq x y z
N MET A 1 13.02 -13.10 21.44
CA MET A 1 12.42 -11.74 21.30
C MET A 1 13.33 -10.69 20.66
N ARG A 2 14.66 -10.87 20.54
CA ARG A 2 15.58 -9.87 19.95
C ARG A 2 15.46 -9.63 18.42
N LEU A 3 14.83 -10.54 17.67
CA LEU A 3 14.67 -10.42 16.21
C LEU A 3 13.60 -9.39 15.77
N LEU A 4 12.65 -9.06 16.64
CA LEU A 4 11.58 -8.08 16.37
C LEU A 4 11.92 -6.66 16.84
N ALA A 5 12.94 -6.51 17.71
CA ALA A 5 13.41 -5.21 18.19
C ALA A 5 13.69 -4.18 17.07
N PRO A 6 14.33 -4.55 15.93
CA PRO A 6 14.52 -3.59 14.83
C PRO A 6 13.22 -3.20 14.12
N LEU A 7 12.15 -4.00 14.21
CA LEU A 7 10.83 -3.73 13.62
C LEU A 7 9.95 -2.83 14.50
N ILE A 8 10.23 -2.76 15.80
CA ILE A 8 9.43 -1.99 16.78
C ILE A 8 10.05 -0.61 17.07
N GLY A 9 11.25 -0.33 16.53
CA GLY A 9 11.94 0.94 16.74
C GLY A 9 11.36 2.14 15.97
N ARG A 10 11.68 3.36 16.43
CA ARG A 10 11.31 4.64 15.78
C ARG A 10 11.63 4.68 14.28
N ARG A 11 12.76 4.08 13.87
CA ARG A 11 13.18 4.00 12.47
C ARG A 11 12.28 3.11 11.62
N ALA A 12 11.81 1.99 12.14
CA ALA A 12 10.89 1.11 11.44
C ALA A 12 9.53 1.79 11.24
N ARG A 13 9.02 2.47 12.27
CA ARG A 13 7.79 3.27 12.17
C ARG A 13 7.85 4.35 11.09
N LEU A 14 8.97 5.07 10.98
CA LEU A 14 9.12 6.12 9.96
C LEU A 14 9.25 5.53 8.54
N ARG A 15 9.94 4.39 8.36
CA ARG A 15 9.99 3.68 7.07
C ARG A 15 8.64 3.11 6.67
N TRP A 16 7.88 2.60 7.63
CA TRP A 16 6.50 2.17 7.41
C TRP A 16 5.60 3.35 7.03
N LEU A 17 5.72 4.50 7.72
CA LEU A 17 5.01 5.72 7.36
C LEU A 17 5.37 6.21 5.95
N HIS A 18 6.63 6.11 5.55
CA HIS A 18 7.05 6.39 4.18
C HIS A 18 6.27 5.54 3.18
N LEU A 19 6.17 4.22 3.40
CA LEU A 19 5.37 3.33 2.56
C LEU A 19 3.88 3.69 2.57
N ILE A 20 3.32 4.06 3.73
CA ILE A 20 1.92 4.51 3.81
C ILE A 20 1.67 5.74 2.95
N ILE A 21 2.58 6.72 3.00
CA ILE A 21 2.48 7.93 2.17
C ILE A 21 2.54 7.55 0.68
N GLY A 22 3.39 6.59 0.30
CA GLY A 22 3.40 6.04 -1.06
C GLY A 22 2.05 5.45 -1.47
N GLY A 23 1.40 4.69 -0.58
CA GLY A 23 0.05 4.16 -0.83
C GLY A 23 -1.02 5.23 -0.92
N ALA A 24 -0.95 6.27 -0.08
CA ALA A 24 -1.86 7.42 -0.16
C ALA A 24 -1.72 8.18 -1.48
N LEU A 25 -0.49 8.37 -1.96
CA LEU A 25 -0.22 9.02 -3.25
C LEU A 25 -0.68 8.17 -4.44
N LEU A 26 -0.78 6.85 -4.30
CA LEU A 26 -1.28 5.95 -5.35
C LEU A 26 -2.81 6.09 -5.54
N MET A 27 -3.57 6.47 -4.50
CA MET A 27 -5.03 6.51 -4.53
C MET A 27 -5.65 7.25 -5.72
N PRO A 28 -5.25 8.47 -6.10
CA PRO A 28 -5.82 9.14 -7.27
C PRO A 28 -5.63 8.36 -8.57
N TYR A 29 -4.49 7.69 -8.74
CA TYR A 29 -4.22 6.85 -9.91
C TYR A 29 -5.03 5.56 -9.87
N PHE A 30 -5.14 4.95 -8.68
CA PHE A 30 -5.95 3.76 -8.47
C PHE A 30 -7.41 4.02 -8.82
N LEU A 31 -7.99 5.15 -8.37
CA LEU A 31 -9.36 5.54 -8.70
C LEU A 31 -9.56 5.65 -10.22
N VAL A 32 -8.65 6.28 -10.96
CA VAL A 32 -8.72 6.30 -12.43
C VAL A 32 -8.62 4.88 -13.01
N GLY A 33 -7.74 4.04 -12.48
CA GLY A 33 -7.64 2.63 -12.84
C GLY A 33 -8.96 1.87 -12.62
N THR A 34 -9.65 2.12 -11.51
CA THR A 34 -10.96 1.50 -11.23
C THR A 34 -12.01 1.92 -12.25
N VAL A 35 -12.05 3.20 -12.64
CA VAL A 35 -12.98 3.68 -13.67
C VAL A 35 -12.69 2.98 -15.01
N LEU A 36 -11.42 2.90 -15.42
CA LEU A 36 -11.04 2.24 -16.67
C LEU A 36 -11.39 0.74 -16.67
N VAL A 37 -11.11 0.03 -15.58
CA VAL A 37 -11.45 -1.39 -15.44
C VAL A 37 -12.97 -1.59 -15.42
N SER A 38 -13.71 -0.73 -14.72
CA SER A 38 -15.18 -0.79 -14.67
C SER A 38 -15.82 -0.60 -16.05
N MET A 39 -15.27 0.31 -16.87
CA MET A 39 -15.77 0.56 -18.23
C MET A 39 -15.56 -0.65 -19.15
N LEU A 40 -14.46 -1.39 -18.96
CA LEU A 40 -14.13 -2.57 -19.76
C LEU A 40 -14.83 -3.84 -19.27
N GLY A 41 -15.08 -3.95 -17.97
CA GLY A 41 -15.65 -5.12 -17.31
C GLY A 41 -17.18 -5.13 -17.17
N GLY A 42 -17.89 -4.17 -17.78
CA GLY A 42 -19.37 -4.17 -17.79
C GLY A 42 -20.03 -3.87 -16.45
N GLY A 43 -19.32 -3.24 -15.50
CA GLY A 43 -19.89 -2.83 -14.21
C GLY A 43 -19.88 -3.89 -13.10
N GLU A 44 -19.07 -4.96 -13.22
CA GLU A 44 -18.82 -5.85 -12.08
C GLU A 44 -18.29 -5.08 -10.87
N GLU A 45 -18.69 -5.51 -9.68
CA GLU A 45 -18.29 -4.92 -8.41
C GLU A 45 -16.77 -5.05 -8.19
N LEU A 46 -16.04 -3.99 -8.53
CA LEU A 46 -14.59 -3.87 -8.36
C LEU A 46 -14.10 -4.20 -6.94
N PHE A 47 -14.92 -3.93 -5.92
CA PHE A 47 -14.54 -4.18 -4.53
C PHE A 47 -14.80 -5.61 -4.07
N SER A 48 -15.60 -6.40 -4.78
CA SER A 48 -15.84 -7.82 -4.46
C SER A 48 -15.00 -8.80 -5.31
N SER A 49 -14.33 -8.31 -6.37
CA SER A 49 -13.43 -9.10 -7.21
C SER A 49 -11.95 -8.74 -6.98
N PRO A 50 -11.15 -9.57 -6.27
CA PRO A 50 -9.71 -9.35 -6.13
C PRO A 50 -8.96 -9.19 -7.47
N PRO A 51 -9.27 -9.98 -8.53
CA PRO A 51 -8.67 -9.77 -9.85
C PRO A 51 -8.92 -8.36 -10.42
N ALA A 52 -10.12 -7.81 -10.25
CA ALA A 52 -10.44 -6.46 -10.71
C ALA A 52 -9.64 -5.38 -9.96
N GLN A 53 -9.41 -5.56 -8.66
CA GLN A 53 -8.56 -4.65 -7.86
C GLN A 53 -7.10 -4.69 -8.32
N PHE A 54 -6.56 -5.89 -8.58
CA PHE A 54 -5.20 -6.03 -9.10
C PHE A 54 -5.07 -5.46 -10.52
N ALA A 55 -6.10 -5.60 -11.36
CA ALA A 55 -6.13 -4.98 -12.67
C ALA A 55 -6.12 -3.45 -12.57
N ALA A 56 -6.95 -2.86 -11.69
CA ALA A 56 -6.98 -1.42 -11.46
C ALA A 56 -5.64 -0.90 -10.92
N PHE A 57 -5.01 -1.65 -10.01
CA PHE A 57 -3.66 -1.37 -9.53
C PHE A 57 -2.62 -1.41 -10.66
N ALA A 58 -2.67 -2.44 -11.52
CA ALA A 58 -1.78 -2.55 -12.67
C ALA A 58 -1.97 -1.39 -13.67
N CYS A 59 -3.22 -0.96 -13.91
CA CYS A 59 -3.54 0.21 -14.74
C CYS A 59 -3.02 1.53 -14.14
N ALA A 60 -2.94 1.64 -12.82
CA ALA A 60 -2.42 2.83 -12.15
C ALA A 60 -0.89 2.99 -12.31
N LEU A 61 -0.13 1.89 -12.40
CA LEU A 61 1.34 1.92 -12.43
C LEU A 61 1.93 2.70 -13.63
N PRO A 62 1.46 2.53 -14.88
CA PRO A 62 1.89 3.36 -16.01
C PRO A 62 1.65 4.85 -15.79
N MET A 63 0.49 5.21 -15.24
CA MET A 63 0.15 6.61 -14.96
C MET A 63 1.09 7.21 -13.91
N VAL A 64 1.40 6.43 -12.86
CA VAL A 64 2.40 6.79 -11.87
C VAL A 64 3.78 6.96 -12.51
N ALA A 65 4.21 6.04 -13.38
CA ALA A 65 5.49 6.12 -14.06
C ALA A 65 5.62 7.38 -14.92
N VAL A 66 4.55 7.74 -15.65
CA VAL A 66 4.48 8.99 -16.42
C VAL A 66 4.58 10.21 -15.50
N SER A 67 3.85 10.21 -14.39
CA SER A 67 3.92 11.31 -13.41
C SER A 67 5.32 11.44 -12.78
N GLY A 68 6.05 10.33 -12.63
CA GLY A 68 7.42 10.29 -12.11
C GLY A 68 8.45 11.07 -12.94
N PHE A 69 8.13 11.44 -14.19
CA PHE A 69 8.98 12.29 -15.01
C PHE A 69 8.86 13.79 -14.68
N PHE A 70 7.90 14.18 -13.85
CA PHE A 70 7.76 15.57 -13.41
C PHE A 70 9.00 16.01 -12.59
N PRO A 71 9.60 17.17 -12.92
CA PRO A 71 10.81 17.64 -12.24
C PRO A 71 10.68 17.78 -10.72
N LEU A 72 9.45 18.02 -10.23
CA LEU A 72 9.11 18.19 -8.81
C LEU A 72 9.05 16.87 -8.03
N VAL A 73 8.86 15.73 -8.69
CA VAL A 73 8.73 14.43 -8.01
C VAL A 73 10.04 14.01 -7.35
N ARG A 74 11.17 14.31 -7.98
CA ARG A 74 12.49 13.97 -7.46
C ARG A 74 12.85 14.72 -6.16
N PRO A 75 12.74 16.06 -6.06
CA PRO A 75 13.02 16.75 -4.80
C PRO A 75 12.02 16.35 -3.69
N LEU A 76 10.74 16.13 -4.02
CA LEU A 76 9.75 15.66 -3.06
C LEU A 76 10.08 14.27 -2.49
N SER A 77 10.45 13.32 -3.35
CA SER A 77 10.83 11.96 -2.91
C SER A 77 12.13 11.96 -2.10
N VAL A 78 13.11 12.78 -2.47
CA VAL A 78 14.35 12.99 -1.71
C VAL A 78 14.06 13.58 -0.33
N ALA A 79 13.21 14.60 -0.25
CA ALA A 79 12.81 15.21 1.02
C ALA A 79 12.08 14.19 1.92
N ALA A 80 11.15 13.42 1.36
CA ALA A 80 10.45 12.37 2.08
C ALA A 80 11.40 11.27 2.59
N ALA A 81 12.33 10.81 1.76
CA ALA A 81 13.33 9.81 2.14
C ALA A 81 14.28 10.33 3.23
N ARG A 82 14.68 11.60 3.17
CA ARG A 82 15.52 12.23 4.20
C ARG A 82 14.78 12.35 5.53
N ALA A 83 13.55 12.83 5.50
CA ALA A 83 12.73 13.05 6.70
C ALA A 83 12.32 11.73 7.39
N LEU A 84 11.98 10.71 6.60
CA LEU A 84 11.35 9.48 7.11
C LEU A 84 12.32 8.29 7.16
N CYS A 85 13.21 8.15 6.19
CA CYS A 85 14.14 7.02 6.16
C CYS A 85 15.49 7.34 6.83
N GLY A 86 15.74 8.60 7.20
CA GLY A 86 16.95 9.05 7.90
C GLY A 86 18.22 8.89 7.06
N VAL A 87 18.09 9.00 5.73
CA VAL A 87 19.20 8.83 4.80
C VAL A 87 20.12 10.07 4.87
N PRO A 88 21.45 9.90 5.04
CA PRO A 88 22.40 11.00 5.02
C PRO A 88 22.31 11.82 3.74
N PRO A 89 22.35 13.16 3.81
CA PRO A 89 22.21 14.03 2.64
C PRO A 89 23.30 13.79 1.58
N ALA A 90 24.50 13.36 1.99
CA ALA A 90 25.59 13.01 1.08
C ALA A 90 25.27 11.82 0.13
N LEU A 91 24.28 10.98 0.48
CA LEU A 91 23.84 9.85 -0.35
C LEU A 91 22.66 10.20 -1.26
N LEU A 92 22.08 11.39 -1.10
CA LEU A 92 20.92 11.85 -1.87
C LEU A 92 21.36 12.95 -2.83
N ALA A 93 21.22 12.70 -4.12
CA ALA A 93 21.45 13.73 -5.11
C ALA A 93 20.25 14.71 -5.10
N GLU A 94 20.42 15.88 -4.49
CA GLU A 94 19.37 16.91 -4.29
C GLU A 94 19.06 17.72 -5.57
N GLY A 95 19.97 17.78 -6.54
CA GLY A 95 19.77 18.56 -7.79
C GLY A 95 18.77 17.91 -8.77
N PRO A 96 18.13 18.67 -9.68
CA PRO A 96 17.26 18.14 -10.74
C PRO A 96 17.96 17.09 -11.60
N ALA A 97 17.23 16.11 -12.14
CA ALA A 97 17.81 15.10 -13.03
C ALA A 97 18.15 15.74 -14.38
N ARG A 98 19.40 16.19 -14.54
CA ARG A 98 19.88 16.89 -15.74
C ARG A 98 20.01 15.96 -16.96
N THR A 99 20.07 14.65 -16.75
CA THR A 99 20.17 13.64 -17.81
C THR A 99 18.89 12.79 -17.91
N ARG A 100 18.53 12.33 -19.12
CA ARG A 100 17.38 11.44 -19.34
C ARG A 100 17.46 10.17 -18.49
N GLN A 101 18.66 9.59 -18.35
CA GLN A 101 18.88 8.38 -17.54
C GLN A 101 18.59 8.62 -16.04
N ALA A 102 18.96 9.79 -15.51
CA ALA A 102 18.63 10.15 -14.14
C ALA A 102 17.11 10.37 -13.94
N ARG A 103 16.41 10.87 -14.96
CA ARG A 103 14.95 11.05 -14.93
C ARG A 103 14.23 9.71 -14.93
N VAL A 104 14.62 8.77 -15.80
CA VAL A 104 14.04 7.41 -15.84
C VAL A 104 14.27 6.70 -14.51
N ARG A 105 15.48 6.78 -13.95
CA ARG A 105 15.78 6.17 -12.65
C ARG A 105 14.95 6.78 -11.51
N ALA A 106 14.76 8.09 -11.50
CA ALA A 106 13.90 8.75 -10.51
C ALA A 106 12.43 8.34 -10.65
N ALA A 107 11.91 8.30 -11.88
CA ALA A 107 10.55 7.83 -12.16
C ALA A 107 10.35 6.35 -11.75
N ALA A 108 11.35 5.50 -12.00
CA ALA A 108 11.33 4.09 -11.59
C ALA A 108 11.28 3.95 -10.07
N TRP A 109 12.15 4.66 -9.33
CA TRP A 109 12.13 4.65 -7.87
C TRP A 109 10.81 5.18 -7.29
N PHE A 110 10.26 6.24 -7.88
CA PHE A 110 8.97 6.77 -7.49
C PHE A 110 7.84 5.74 -7.71
N THR A 111 7.85 5.07 -8.86
CA THR A 111 6.86 4.03 -9.18
C THR A 111 6.97 2.85 -8.21
N VAL A 112 8.19 2.39 -7.91
CA VAL A 112 8.42 1.33 -6.91
C VAL A 112 7.93 1.75 -5.53
N HIS A 113 8.17 3.00 -5.13
CA HIS A 113 7.71 3.53 -3.86
C HIS A 113 6.19 3.53 -3.74
N LEU A 114 5.47 3.99 -4.77
CA LEU A 114 4.01 4.01 -4.80
C LEU A 114 3.44 2.59 -4.90
N ALA A 115 4.04 1.70 -5.69
CA ALA A 115 3.60 0.33 -5.84
C ALA A 115 3.71 -0.45 -4.52
N LEU A 116 4.90 -0.46 -3.90
CA LEU A 116 5.11 -1.09 -2.60
C LEU A 116 4.29 -0.40 -1.50
N GLY A 117 4.21 0.93 -1.56
CA GLY A 117 3.40 1.71 -0.63
C GLY A 117 1.92 1.34 -0.69
N GLY A 118 1.37 1.17 -1.89
CA GLY A 118 0.00 0.72 -2.11
C GLY A 118 -0.26 -0.68 -1.55
N ILE A 119 0.62 -1.64 -1.82
CA ILE A 119 0.51 -3.01 -1.31
C ILE A 119 0.56 -3.02 0.23
N ILE A 120 1.57 -2.37 0.82
CA ILE A 120 1.75 -2.36 2.27
C ILE A 120 0.61 -1.59 2.96
N SER A 121 0.13 -0.50 2.38
CA SER A 121 -1.04 0.22 2.90
C SER A 121 -2.30 -0.62 2.82
N GLY A 122 -2.53 -1.30 1.70
CA GLY A 122 -3.67 -2.21 1.53
C GLY A 122 -3.64 -3.36 2.53
N ILE A 123 -2.49 -4.02 2.70
CA ILE A 123 -2.30 -5.07 3.72
C ILE A 123 -2.56 -4.49 5.11
N THR A 124 -1.98 -3.32 5.44
CA THR A 124 -2.18 -2.69 6.75
C THR A 124 -3.66 -2.39 7.01
N LEU A 125 -4.37 -1.83 6.02
CA LEU A 125 -5.78 -1.46 6.11
C LEU A 125 -6.71 -2.67 6.17
N ALA A 126 -6.38 -3.78 5.50
CA ALA A 126 -7.18 -5.00 5.55
C ALA A 126 -6.91 -5.79 6.83
N LEU A 127 -5.64 -5.97 7.20
CA LEU A 127 -5.22 -6.85 8.28
C LEU A 127 -5.53 -6.27 9.67
N THR A 128 -5.49 -4.94 9.83
CA THR A 128 -5.75 -4.28 11.12
C THR A 128 -7.19 -4.51 11.62
N PRO A 129 -8.26 -4.13 10.88
CA PRO A 129 -9.63 -4.39 11.33
C PRO A 129 -9.92 -5.88 11.42
N PHE A 130 -9.35 -6.69 10.52
CA PHE A 130 -9.47 -8.15 10.59
C PHE A 130 -8.90 -8.72 11.90
N ALA A 131 -7.67 -8.34 12.26
CA ALA A 131 -7.04 -8.80 13.51
C ALA A 131 -7.81 -8.34 14.75
N VAL A 132 -8.33 -7.10 14.75
CA VAL A 132 -9.17 -6.58 15.83
C VAL A 132 -10.48 -7.36 15.94
N ALA A 133 -11.13 -7.67 14.81
CA ALA A 133 -12.35 -8.47 14.79
C ALA A 133 -12.10 -9.88 15.34
N VAL A 134 -11.04 -10.55 14.89
CA VAL A 134 -10.66 -11.89 15.35
C VAL A 134 -10.35 -11.89 16.85
N ALA A 135 -9.54 -10.96 17.34
CA ALA A 135 -9.24 -10.82 18.77
C ALA A 135 -10.49 -10.50 19.63
N GLY A 136 -11.53 -9.92 19.03
CA GLY A 136 -12.81 -9.62 19.67
C GLY A 136 -13.78 -10.80 19.74
N LEU A 137 -13.61 -11.84 18.91
CA LEU A 137 -14.49 -13.02 18.84
C LEU A 137 -14.71 -13.73 20.19
N PRO A 138 -13.71 -13.94 21.07
CA PRO A 138 -13.96 -14.58 22.36
C PRO A 138 -14.88 -13.75 23.28
N PHE A 139 -14.89 -12.43 23.13
CA PHE A 139 -15.54 -11.50 24.06
C PHE A 139 -16.97 -11.09 23.65
N SER A 140 -17.40 -11.30 22.40
CA SER A 140 -18.70 -10.84 21.91
C SER A 140 -19.48 -11.93 21.18
N ALA A 141 -20.65 -12.30 21.73
CA ALA A 141 -21.57 -13.22 21.08
C ALA A 141 -22.15 -12.64 19.78
N ALA A 142 -22.53 -11.35 19.78
CA ALA A 142 -23.04 -10.66 18.59
C ALA A 142 -22.00 -10.64 17.46
N LEU A 143 -20.71 -10.49 17.78
CA LEU A 143 -19.64 -10.52 16.78
C LEU A 143 -19.49 -11.93 16.18
N ARG A 144 -19.56 -12.98 17.00
CA ARG A 144 -19.54 -14.37 16.51
C ARG A 144 -20.74 -14.69 15.61
N ASP A 145 -21.93 -14.21 15.95
CA ASP A 145 -23.13 -14.44 15.14
C ASP A 145 -23.04 -13.71 13.80
N SER A 146 -22.55 -12.45 13.80
CA SER A 146 -22.29 -11.71 12.56
C SER A 146 -21.21 -12.37 11.70
N TRP A 147 -20.14 -12.89 12.32
CA TRP A 147 -19.06 -13.60 11.63
C TRP A 147 -19.55 -14.88 10.96
N ARG A 148 -20.43 -15.64 11.63
CA ARG A 148 -21.04 -16.84 11.05
C ARG A 148 -22.01 -16.53 9.92
N ALA A 149 -22.71 -15.39 9.99
CA ALA A 149 -23.71 -15.01 8.99
C ALA A 149 -23.08 -14.37 7.73
N ALA A 150 -21.96 -13.66 7.87
CA ALA A 150 -21.36 -12.86 6.78
C ALA A 150 -19.90 -13.23 6.45
N GLY A 151 -19.29 -14.15 7.22
CA GLY A 151 -17.91 -14.57 7.02
C GLY A 151 -17.74 -15.40 5.74
N PRO A 152 -16.63 -15.21 4.99
CA PRO A 152 -16.25 -16.12 3.90
C PRO A 152 -16.18 -17.55 4.41
N GLU A 153 -16.66 -18.54 3.64
CA GLU A 153 -16.68 -19.94 4.08
C GLU A 153 -15.29 -20.44 4.53
N THR A 154 -14.23 -19.97 3.88
CA THR A 154 -12.83 -20.27 4.25
C THR A 154 -12.42 -19.77 5.63
N LEU A 155 -13.08 -18.74 6.16
CA LEU A 155 -12.85 -18.14 7.48
C LEU A 155 -13.79 -18.68 8.56
N LEU A 156 -14.72 -19.58 8.19
CA LEU A 156 -15.55 -20.35 9.12
C LEU A 156 -14.89 -21.68 9.53
N GLU A 157 -13.84 -22.08 8.82
CA GLU A 157 -13.05 -23.26 9.10
C GLU A 157 -12.38 -23.19 10.50
N PRO A 158 -12.22 -24.32 11.20
CA PRO A 158 -11.78 -24.37 12.59
C PRO A 158 -10.37 -23.83 12.82
N TRP A 159 -9.53 -23.71 11.79
CA TRP A 159 -8.22 -23.05 11.89
C TRP A 159 -8.34 -21.54 12.16
N ALA A 160 -9.42 -20.89 11.73
CA ALA A 160 -9.66 -19.48 12.01
C ALA A 160 -9.95 -19.25 13.51
N LEU A 161 -10.59 -20.22 14.17
CA LEU A 161 -10.76 -20.22 15.64
C LEU A 161 -9.46 -20.54 16.39
N ALA A 162 -8.52 -21.26 15.75
CA ALA A 162 -7.21 -21.54 16.35
C ALA A 162 -6.25 -20.34 16.31
N LEU A 163 -6.57 -19.28 15.55
CA LEU A 163 -5.82 -18.02 15.48
C LEU A 163 -6.38 -16.92 16.40
N ALA A 164 -7.56 -17.13 17.00
CA ALA A 164 -8.20 -16.23 17.97
C ALA A 164 -7.80 -16.59 19.41
#